data_AF-A0A8C5Y7V6-F1
#
_entry.id   AF-A0A8C5Y7V6-F1
#
_cell.length_a   1.000
_cell.length_b   1.000
_cell.length_c   1.000
_cell.angle_alpha   90.00
_cell.angle_beta   90.00
_cell.angle_gamma   90.00
#
_symmetry.space_group_name_H-M   'P 1'
#
loop_
_entity.id
_entity.type
_entity.pdbx_description
1 polymer ?
#
loop_
_entity_poly.entity_id
_entity_poly.type
_entity_poly.pdbx_seq_one_letter_code
_entity_poly.pdbx_strand_id
1 'polypeptide(L)'
;MRPSGEAGAAPGAGPWEECFEAAVQLASRAGQIIRKALTEEKHVSTKTSAADLVTETDHLVENLIISELRKKFPSHRPPFSLVHM
;
A
#
# COMPACT_ATOMS: atom_id res chain seq x y z
N MET A 1 31.49 35.56 18.15
CA MET A 1 31.38 35.32 16.69
C MET A 1 30.96 33.88 16.49
N ARG A 2 29.73 33.62 16.02
CA ARG A 2 29.32 32.29 15.53
C ARG A 2 29.76 32.21 14.06
N PRO A 3 30.37 31.13 13.57
CA PRO A 3 30.47 30.94 12.14
C PRO A 3 29.09 30.56 11.62
N SER A 4 28.58 31.39 10.73
CA SER A 4 27.51 31.07 9.81
C SER A 4 28.02 30.06 8.79
N GLY A 5 27.12 29.17 8.37
CA GLY A 5 27.22 28.45 7.11
C GLY A 5 27.54 26.97 7.27
N GLU A 6 26.51 26.14 7.19
CA GLU A 6 26.42 25.17 6.11
C GLU A 6 24.98 25.14 5.61
N ALA A 7 24.80 25.71 4.42
CA ALA A 7 23.64 25.46 3.59
C ALA A 7 23.91 24.20 2.77
N GLY A 8 22.91 23.33 2.66
CA GLY A 8 22.81 22.38 1.56
C GLY A 8 23.46 21.01 1.76
N ALA A 9 22.77 20.13 2.48
CA ALA A 9 22.71 18.73 2.08
C ALA A 9 21.27 18.45 1.68
N ALA A 10 21.02 18.10 0.40
CA ALA A 10 19.78 17.42 0.04
C ALA A 10 19.64 16.22 0.99
N PRO A 11 18.45 15.94 1.56
CA PRO A 11 18.31 14.80 2.45
C PRO A 11 18.67 13.56 1.63
N GLY A 12 19.83 12.98 1.93
CA GLY A 12 20.22 11.70 1.34
C GLY A 12 19.12 10.71 1.65
N ALA A 13 18.61 10.04 0.61
CA ALA A 13 17.58 9.03 0.70
C ALA A 13 17.78 8.17 1.96
N GLY A 14 16.81 8.24 2.88
CA GLY A 14 16.87 7.47 4.12
C GLY A 14 16.83 5.97 3.83
N PRO A 15 17.12 5.11 4.81
CA PRO A 15 17.11 3.65 4.63
C PRO A 15 15.76 3.08 4.16
N TRP A 16 14.70 3.88 4.13
CA TRP A 16 13.35 3.51 3.74
C TRP A 16 12.89 4.13 2.41
N GLU A 17 13.73 4.91 1.72
CA GLU A 17 13.31 5.63 0.52
C GLU A 17 12.77 4.68 -0.55
N GLU A 18 13.47 3.57 -0.81
CA GLU A 18 13.02 2.58 -1.80
C GLU A 18 11.67 1.94 -1.41
N CYS A 19 11.46 1.70 -0.12
CA CYS A 19 10.20 1.18 0.41
C CYS A 19 9.08 2.20 0.24
N PHE A 20 9.36 3.47 0.52
CA PHE A 20 8.43 4.58 0.38
C PHE A 20 8.02 4.77 -1.08
N GLU A 21 8.98 4.84 -2.01
CA GLU A 21 8.71 4.95 -3.44
C GLU A 21 7.87 3.77 -3.95
N ALA A 22 8.19 2.54 -3.53
CA ALA A 22 7.40 1.36 -3.88
C ALA A 22 5.95 1.47 -3.35
N ALA A 23 5.79 1.92 -2.11
CA ALA A 23 4.47 2.11 -1.50
C ALA A 23 3.64 3.17 -2.23
N VAL A 24 4.24 4.31 -2.62
CA VAL A 24 3.57 5.37 -3.38
C VAL A 24 3.09 4.86 -4.74
N GLN A 25 3.92 4.09 -5.44
CA GLN A 25 3.56 3.50 -6.74
C GLN A 25 2.42 2.49 -6.59
N LEU A 26 2.49 1.60 -5.61
CA LEU A 26 1.44 0.60 -5.35
C LEU A 26 0.13 1.24 -4.92
N ALA A 27 0.16 2.24 -4.03
CA ALA A 27 -1.02 2.98 -3.61
C ALA A 27 -1.70 3.68 -4.79
N SER A 28 -0.91 4.28 -5.69
CA SER A 28 -1.42 4.93 -6.90
C SER A 28 -2.12 3.93 -7.83
N ARG A 29 -1.51 2.74 -8.04
CA ARG A 29 -2.09 1.67 -8.87
C ARG A 29 -3.36 1.08 -8.25
N ALA A 30 -3.35 0.81 -6.94
CA ALA A 30 -4.54 0.39 -6.20
C ALA A 30 -5.68 1.42 -6.32
N GLY A 31 -5.37 2.71 -6.19
CA GLY A 31 -6.34 3.78 -6.36
C GLY A 31 -6.97 3.84 -7.76
N GLN A 32 -6.22 3.49 -8.81
CA GLN A 32 -6.78 3.38 -10.17
C GLN A 32 -7.79 2.24 -10.29
N ILE A 33 -7.50 1.09 -9.67
CA ILE A 33 -8.41 -0.07 -9.65
C ILE A 33 -9.69 0.28 -8.89
N ILE A 34 -9.55 0.85 -7.68
CA ILE A 34 -10.69 1.26 -6.86
C ILE A 34 -11.57 2.25 -7.64
N ARG A 35 -10.97 3.26 -8.27
CA ARG A 35 -11.69 4.26 -9.06
C ARG A 35 -12.49 3.64 -10.21
N LYS A 36 -11.93 2.64 -10.89
CA LYS A 36 -12.63 1.92 -11.97
C LYS A 36 -13.82 1.13 -11.41
N ALA A 37 -13.62 0.41 -10.32
CA ALA A 37 -14.67 -0.36 -9.67
C ALA A 37 -15.83 0.50 -9.14
N LEU A 38 -15.58 1.78 -8.81
CA LEU A 38 -16.65 2.70 -8.35
C LEU A 38 -17.77 2.87 -9.38
N THR A 39 -17.50 2.77 -10.67
CA THR A 39 -18.51 2.91 -11.73
C THR A 39 -19.08 1.59 -12.23
N GLU A 40 -18.52 0.47 -11.78
CA GLU A 40 -18.95 -0.87 -12.18
C GLU A 40 -19.93 -1.45 -11.14
N GLU A 41 -20.68 -2.49 -11.54
CA GLU A 41 -21.49 -3.29 -10.62
C GLU A 41 -20.59 -3.90 -9.54
N LYS A 42 -21.06 -3.94 -8.30
CA LYS A 42 -20.25 -4.39 -7.16
C LYS A 42 -20.93 -5.55 -6.46
N HIS A 43 -20.21 -6.66 -6.35
CA HIS A 43 -20.56 -7.69 -5.40
C HIS A 43 -20.09 -7.28 -4.00
N VAL A 44 -21.07 -7.00 -3.14
CA VAL A 44 -20.85 -6.64 -1.74
C VAL A 44 -21.11 -7.86 -0.87
N SER A 45 -20.12 -8.20 -0.06
CA SER A 45 -20.19 -9.23 0.98
C SER A 45 -20.08 -8.57 2.35
N THR A 46 -20.41 -9.31 3.40
CA THR A 46 -20.24 -8.88 4.79
C THR A 46 -19.15 -9.70 5.46
N LYS A 47 -18.32 -9.07 6.28
CA LYS A 47 -17.33 -9.72 7.15
C LYS A 47 -18.00 -10.12 8.47
N THR A 48 -17.84 -9.34 9.54
CA THR A 48 -18.28 -9.73 10.89
C THR A 48 -19.72 -9.32 11.23
N SER A 49 -20.30 -8.38 10.47
CA SER A 49 -21.65 -7.89 10.69
C SER A 49 -22.26 -7.34 9.39
N ALA A 50 -23.56 -7.08 9.38
CA ALA A 50 -24.26 -6.53 8.23
C ALA A 50 -23.76 -5.13 7.80
N ALA A 51 -23.11 -4.38 8.69
CA ALA A 51 -22.51 -3.08 8.40
C ALA A 51 -21.02 -3.17 8.03
N ASP A 52 -20.40 -4.33 8.25
CA ASP A 52 -18.98 -4.57 7.99
C ASP A 52 -18.84 -5.14 6.58
N LEU A 53 -18.83 -4.26 5.58
CA LEU A 53 -18.86 -4.63 4.18
C LEU A 53 -17.46 -4.90 3.62
N VAL A 54 -17.39 -5.79 2.64
CA VAL A 54 -16.20 -6.05 1.82
C VAL A 54 -16.62 -6.28 0.39
N THR A 55 -15.78 -5.85 -0.55
CA THR A 55 -16.00 -6.05 -1.98
C THR A 55 -14.89 -6.88 -2.58
N GLU A 56 -15.15 -7.43 -3.77
CA GLU A 56 -14.11 -8.03 -4.61
C GLU A 56 -12.92 -7.09 -4.87
N THR A 57 -13.16 -5.77 -4.87
CA THR A 57 -12.13 -4.76 -5.08
C THR A 57 -11.13 -4.73 -3.93
N ASP A 58 -11.60 -4.87 -2.68
CA ASP A 58 -10.74 -4.92 -1.50
C ASP A 58 -9.78 -6.11 -1.58
N HIS A 59 -10.30 -7.30 -1.90
CA HIS A 59 -9.50 -8.51 -2.09
C HIS A 59 -8.49 -8.37 -3.23
N LEU A 60 -8.90 -7.79 -4.36
CA LEU A 60 -8.03 -7.60 -5.51
C LEU A 60 -6.87 -6.63 -5.20
N VAL A 61 -7.17 -5.52 -4.52
CA VAL A 61 -6.15 -4.54 -4.09
C VAL A 61 -5.19 -5.13 -3.07
N GLU A 62 -5.68 -5.88 -2.09
CA GLU A 62 -4.82 -6.55 -1.11
C GLU A 62 -3.87 -7.55 -1.79
N ASN A 63 -4.39 -8.39 -2.69
CA ASN A 63 -3.59 -9.34 -3.45
C ASN A 63 -2.52 -8.65 -4.30
N LEU A 64 -2.85 -7.54 -4.97
CA LEU A 64 -1.88 -6.73 -5.70
C LEU A 64 -0.75 -6.23 -4.79
N ILE A 65 -1.10 -5.60 -3.66
CA ILE A 65 -0.11 -5.00 -2.76
C ILE A 65 0.80 -6.08 -2.16
N ILE A 66 0.21 -7.16 -1.63
CA ILE A 66 0.97 -8.24 -0.98
C ILE A 66 1.88 -8.94 -1.98
N SER A 67 1.40 -9.25 -3.18
CA SER A 67 2.20 -9.94 -4.20
C SER A 67 3.39 -9.11 -4.66
N GLU A 68 3.20 -7.82 -4.95
CA GLU A 68 4.27 -6.93 -5.40
C GLU A 68 5.28 -6.64 -4.29
N LEU A 69 4.82 -6.41 -3.05
CA LEU A 69 5.72 -6.21 -1.91
C LEU A 69 6.52 -7.47 -1.58
N ARG A 70 5.92 -8.67 -1.64
CA ARG A 70 6.66 -9.94 -1.47
C ARG A 70 7.72 -10.15 -2.55
N LYS A 71 7.42 -9.75 -3.79
CA LYS A 71 8.35 -9.85 -4.90
C LYS A 71 9.53 -8.88 -4.72
N LYS A 72 9.28 -7.64 -4.31
CA LYS A 72 10.31 -6.61 -4.17
C LYS A 72 11.11 -6.74 -2.86
N PHE A 73 10.44 -7.13 -1.77
CA PHE A 73 11.00 -7.21 -0.42
C PHE A 73 10.71 -8.57 0.24
N PRO A 74 11.37 -9.66 -0.22
CA PRO A 74 11.06 -11.02 0.21
C PRO A 74 11.34 -11.30 1.70
N SER A 75 12.18 -10.48 2.35
CA SER A 75 12.47 -10.56 3.79
C SER A 75 11.46 -9.81 4.65
N HIS A 76 10.57 -8.99 4.07
CA HIS A 76 9.54 -8.30 4.83
C HIS A 76 8.54 -9.32 5.38
N ARG A 77 8.18 -9.16 6.65
CA ARG A 77 7.10 -9.94 7.24
C ARG A 77 5.81 -9.58 6.49
N PRO A 78 5.08 -10.54 5.92
CA PRO A 78 3.78 -10.24 5.32
C PRO A 78 2.86 -9.69 6.42
N PRO A 79 1.98 -8.72 6.09
CA PRO A 79 1.12 -8.09 7.09
C PRO A 79 0.19 -9.09 7.79
N PHE A 80 -0.04 -10.27 7.20
CA PHE A 80 -0.82 -11.35 7.79
C PHE A 80 -0.20 -12.72 7.48
N SER A 81 0.27 -13.41 8.51
CA SER A 81 0.20 -14.88 8.53
C SER A 81 -1.28 -15.25 8.53
N LEU A 82 -1.81 -15.68 7.38
CA LEU A 82 -3.10 -16.38 7.22
C LEU A 82 -4.19 -15.93 8.20
N VAL A 83 -4.82 -14.78 7.96
CA VAL A 83 -6.18 -14.62 8.48
C VAL A 83 -7.09 -15.40 7.52
N HIS A 84 -7.19 -16.70 7.79
CA HIS A 84 -8.42 -17.43 7.50
C HIS A 84 -9.54 -16.71 8.25
N MET A 85 -10.50 -16.16 7.51
CA MET A 85 -11.92 -16.07 7.88
C MET A 85 -12.69 -16.04 6.57
#